data_AF-A0A944TSW7-F1
#
_entry.id   AF-A0A944TSW7-F1
#
_cell.length_a   1.000
_cell.length_b   1.000
_cell.length_c   1.000
_cell.angle_alpha   90.00
_cell.angle_beta   90.00
_cell.angle_gamma   90.00
#
_symmetry.space_group_name_H-M   'P 1'
#
loop_
_entity.id
_entity.type
_entity.pdbx_description
1 polymer ?
#
loop_
_entity_poly.entity_id
_entity_poly.type
_entity_poly.pdbx_seq_one_letter_code
_entity_poly.pdbx_strand_id
1 'polypeptide(L)'
;MYNDILKITARDFLSDNKKKNFEVKCVNCQEKFLYYDSEFRPFCSERCKLVDLGQWFQGGYSIATKEPLNEEDINVIEKALIEKLEGEGDE
;
A
#
# COMPACT_ATOMS: atom_id res chain seq x y z
N MET A 1 -33.76 27.76 -14.90
CA MET A 1 -33.11 28.14 -13.63
C MET A 1 -33.28 27.09 -12.54
N TYR A 2 -34.49 26.80 -12.01
CA TYR A 2 -34.67 25.73 -10.99
C TYR A 2 -34.37 24.31 -11.53
N ASN A 3 -34.76 24.05 -12.78
CA ASN A 3 -34.50 22.77 -13.47
C ASN A 3 -33.01 22.53 -13.77
N ASP A 4 -32.18 23.57 -13.78
CA ASP A 4 -30.74 23.45 -14.03
C ASP A 4 -30.00 23.10 -12.73
N ILE A 5 -30.44 23.67 -11.60
CA ILE A 5 -29.95 23.33 -10.25
C ILE A 5 -30.31 21.86 -9.91
N LEU A 6 -31.52 21.40 -10.26
CA LEU A 6 -31.91 19.98 -10.09
C LEU A 6 -31.05 19.01 -10.92
N LYS A 7 -30.62 19.40 -12.12
CA LYS A 7 -29.74 18.58 -12.97
C LYS A 7 -28.29 18.57 -12.49
N ILE A 8 -27.80 19.68 -11.94
CA ILE A 8 -26.46 19.78 -11.35
C ILE A 8 -26.38 18.91 -10.09
N THR A 9 -27.32 19.08 -9.16
CA THR A 9 -27.39 18.29 -7.93
C THR A 9 -27.57 16.79 -8.20
N ALA A 10 -28.39 16.40 -9.18
CA ALA A 10 -28.52 14.99 -9.57
C ALA A 10 -27.23 14.42 -10.17
N ARG A 11 -26.50 15.18 -10.99
CA ARG A 11 -25.21 14.74 -11.56
C ARG A 11 -24.15 14.58 -10.47
N ASP A 12 -24.06 15.54 -9.55
CA ASP A 12 -23.09 15.51 -8.46
C ASP A 12 -23.42 14.37 -7.49
N PHE A 13 -24.70 14.19 -7.15
CA PHE A 13 -25.19 13.09 -6.32
C PHE A 13 -24.93 11.72 -6.97
N LEU A 14 -25.17 11.56 -8.27
CA LEU A 14 -24.83 10.33 -9.00
C LEU A 14 -23.31 10.09 -9.05
N SER A 15 -22.51 11.16 -9.12
CA SER A 15 -21.04 11.06 -9.12
C SER A 15 -20.50 10.59 -7.77
N ASP A 16 -21.07 11.08 -6.66
CA ASP A 16 -20.68 10.73 -5.30
C ASP A 16 -21.19 9.33 -4.93
N ASN A 17 -22.38 8.95 -5.39
CA ASN A 17 -22.90 7.59 -5.22
C ASN A 17 -22.06 6.57 -5.99
N LYS A 18 -21.60 6.93 -7.21
CA LYS A 18 -20.68 6.08 -7.98
C LYS A 18 -19.33 5.90 -7.29
N LYS A 19 -18.80 6.93 -6.60
CA LYS A 19 -17.58 6.80 -5.78
C LYS A 19 -17.78 5.89 -4.57
N LYS A 20 -18.93 5.95 -3.89
CA LYS A 20 -19.23 5.10 -2.73
C LYS A 20 -19.36 3.61 -3.06
N ASN A 21 -19.68 3.26 -4.31
CA ASN A 21 -19.83 1.86 -4.75
C ASN A 21 -18.55 1.24 -5.33
N PHE A 22 -17.37 1.63 -4.87
CA PHE A 22 -16.10 1.01 -5.28
C PHE A 22 -15.78 -0.21 -4.39
N GLU A 23 -16.32 -1.38 -4.73
CA GLU A 23 -16.04 -2.65 -4.02
C GLU A 23 -14.65 -3.19 -4.39
N VAL A 24 -13.85 -3.53 -3.39
CA VAL A 24 -12.54 -4.18 -3.57
C VAL A 24 -12.36 -5.33 -2.56
N LYS A 25 -11.33 -6.17 -2.78
CA LYS A 25 -10.92 -7.20 -1.81
C LYS A 25 -9.88 -6.64 -0.84
N CYS A 26 -10.01 -6.97 0.44
CA CYS A 26 -8.96 -6.70 1.42
C CYS A 26 -7.70 -7.49 1.09
N VAL A 27 -6.55 -6.82 1.06
CA VAL A 27 -5.26 -7.47 0.73
C VAL A 27 -4.89 -8.57 1.75
N ASN A 28 -5.22 -8.38 3.03
CA ASN A 28 -4.90 -9.33 4.10
C ASN A 28 -5.86 -10.53 4.18
N CYS A 29 -7.18 -10.32 4.21
CA CYS A 29 -8.15 -11.41 4.44
C CYS A 29 -8.99 -11.78 3.22
N GLN A 30 -8.86 -11.06 2.09
CA GLN A 30 -9.60 -11.27 0.85
C GLN A 30 -11.12 -11.03 0.90
N GLU A 31 -11.65 -10.60 2.05
CA GLU A 31 -13.04 -10.19 2.20
C GLU A 31 -13.36 -8.96 1.35
N LYS A 32 -14.58 -8.91 0.78
CA LYS A 32 -15.02 -7.77 -0.04
C LYS A 32 -15.51 -6.64 0.85
N PHE A 33 -15.15 -5.41 0.50
CA PHE A 33 -15.65 -4.22 1.20
C PHE A 33 -15.74 -3.03 0.25
N LEU A 34 -16.62 -2.07 0.58
CA LEU A 34 -16.64 -0.78 -0.10
C LEU A 34 -15.41 0.01 0.31
N TYR A 35 -14.56 0.35 -0.66
CA TYR A 35 -13.27 0.99 -0.42
C TYR A 35 -13.42 2.19 0.51
N TYR A 36 -14.35 3.10 0.20
CA TYR A 36 -14.52 4.36 0.93
C TYR A 36 -15.19 4.24 2.31
N ASP A 37 -15.67 3.06 2.70
CA ASP A 37 -16.27 2.83 4.02
C ASP A 37 -15.22 2.48 5.10
N SER A 38 -14.00 2.10 4.68
CA SER A 38 -12.90 1.81 5.61
C SER A 38 -11.95 2.99 5.74
N GLU A 39 -11.62 3.37 6.97
CA GLU A 39 -10.51 4.30 7.26
C GLU A 39 -9.14 3.64 7.07
N PHE A 40 -9.11 2.30 7.02
CA PHE A 40 -7.90 1.49 6.96
C PHE A 40 -7.62 0.94 5.57
N ARG A 41 -8.16 1.55 4.50
CA ARG A 41 -7.85 1.18 3.11
C ARG A 41 -6.33 1.02 2.90
N PRO A 42 -5.88 -0.03 2.16
CA PRO A 42 -6.65 -0.98 1.37
C PRO A 42 -7.21 -2.18 2.15
N PHE A 43 -7.26 -2.09 3.49
CA PHE A 43 -7.77 -3.15 4.36
C PHE A 43 -9.23 -2.90 4.77
N CYS A 44 -9.97 -3.98 5.03
CA CYS A 44 -11.36 -3.90 5.48
C CYS A 44 -11.50 -3.46 6.95
N SER A 45 -10.43 -3.49 7.76
CA SER A 45 -10.44 -3.19 9.19
C SER A 45 -9.04 -2.89 9.73
N GLU A 46 -8.97 -2.26 10.91
CA GLU A 46 -7.73 -2.03 11.64
C GLU A 46 -6.97 -3.33 11.92
N ARG A 47 -7.69 -4.40 12.29
CA ARG A 47 -7.10 -5.73 12.52
C ARG A 47 -6.29 -6.20 11.32
N CYS A 48 -6.84 -6.04 10.11
CA CYS A 48 -6.17 -6.49 8.89
C CYS A 48 -4.92 -5.64 8.56
N LYS A 49 -4.95 -4.33 8.83
CA LYS A 49 -3.77 -3.47 8.74
C LYS A 49 -2.66 -3.91 9.70
N LEU A 50 -3.01 -4.20 10.96
CA LEU A 50 -2.03 -4.59 11.98
C LEU A 50 -1.44 -5.99 11.73
N VAL A 51 -2.24 -6.93 11.23
CA VAL A 51 -1.73 -8.26 10.84
C VAL A 51 -0.73 -8.14 9.69
N ASP A 52 -1.05 -7.36 8.66
CA ASP A 52 -0.12 -7.10 7.55
C ASP A 52 1.19 -6.48 8.05
N LEU A 53 1.10 -5.45 8.90
CA LEU A 53 2.27 -4.84 9.54
C LEU A 53 3.10 -5.85 10.35
N GLY A 54 2.43 -6.78 11.06
CA GLY A 54 3.08 -7.87 11.76
C GLY A 54 3.87 -8.80 10.83
N GLN A 55 3.34 -9.11 9.66
CA GLN A 55 4.04 -9.91 8.64
C GLN A 55 5.30 -9.20 8.14
N TRP A 56 5.24 -7.88 7.95
CA TRP A 56 6.43 -7.08 7.59
C TRP A 56 7.53 -7.18 8.65
N PHE A 57 7.20 -6.96 9.92
CA PHE A 57 8.19 -7.02 11.01
C PHE A 57 8.75 -8.42 11.24
N GLN A 58 7.97 -9.46 10.95
CA GLN A 58 8.42 -10.84 11.07
C GLN A 58 9.21 -11.33 9.85
N GLY A 59 9.38 -10.51 8.82
CA GLY A 59 10.03 -10.92 7.57
C GLY A 59 9.22 -11.96 6.78
N GLY A 60 7.89 -11.98 6.94
CA GLY A 60 6.99 -12.87 6.21
C GLY A 60 6.91 -12.58 4.72
N TYR A 61 7.35 -11.39 4.28
CA TYR A 61 7.43 -11.00 2.88
C TYR A 61 8.86 -11.13 2.36
N SER A 62 9.03 -11.93 1.30
CA SER A 62 10.30 -12.08 0.58
C SER A 62 10.05 -12.14 -0.93
N ILE A 63 11.03 -11.67 -1.71
CA ILE A 63 11.02 -11.79 -3.16
C ILE A 63 12.03 -12.88 -3.51
N ALA A 64 11.54 -13.95 -4.14
CA ALA A 64 12.41 -15.02 -4.61
C ALA A 64 13.33 -14.52 -5.73
N THR A 65 14.64 -14.78 -5.60
CA THR A 65 15.62 -14.52 -6.66
C THR A 65 15.79 -15.77 -7.52
N LYS A 66 16.10 -15.60 -8.81
CA LYS A 66 16.37 -16.72 -9.72
C LYS A 66 17.74 -17.34 -9.46
N GLU A 67 18.69 -16.51 -9.05
CA GLU A 67 20.07 -16.89 -8.79
C GLU A 67 20.41 -16.52 -7.34
N PRO A 68 21.16 -17.37 -6.62
CA PRO A 68 21.73 -16.98 -5.34
C PRO A 68 22.76 -15.87 -5.56
N LEU A 69 22.98 -15.05 -4.53
CA LEU A 69 24.07 -14.07 -4.55
C LEU A 69 25.39 -14.81 -4.77
N ASN A 70 26.20 -14.32 -5.72
CA ASN A 70 27.54 -14.82 -5.94
C ASN A 70 28.57 -13.99 -5.13
N GLU A 71 29.84 -14.39 -5.16
CA GLU A 71 30.90 -13.69 -4.41
C GLU A 71 31.08 -12.23 -4.86
N GLU A 72 30.88 -11.92 -6.13
CA GLU A 72 30.98 -10.56 -6.66
C GLU A 72 29.86 -9.66 -6.12
N ASP A 73 28.62 -10.18 -6.07
CA ASP A 73 27.48 -9.46 -5.50
C ASP A 73 27.70 -9.14 -4.01
N ILE A 74 28.24 -10.10 -3.25
CA ILE A 74 28.56 -9.93 -1.82
C ILE A 74 29.63 -8.86 -1.65
N ASN A 75 30.71 -8.90 -2.43
CA ASN A 75 31.78 -7.91 -2.36
C ASN A 75 31.29 -6.49 -2.69
N VAL A 76 30.37 -6.35 -3.65
CA VAL A 76 29.74 -5.07 -3.99
C VAL A 76 28.90 -4.55 -2.82
N ILE A 77 28.12 -5.41 -2.18
CA ILE A 77 27.31 -5.03 -1.01
C ILE A 77 28.20 -4.64 0.17
N GLU A 78 29.24 -5.41 0.48
CA GLU A 78 30.20 -5.09 1.55
C GLU A 78 30.87 -3.73 1.33
N LYS A 79 31.37 -3.48 0.11
CA LYS A 79 32.00 -2.21 -0.23
C LYS A 79 31.02 -1.04 -0.05
N ALA A 80 29.79 -1.17 -0.53
CA ALA A 80 28.77 -0.14 -0.41
C ALA A 80 28.35 0.13 1.05
N LEU A 81 28.40 -0.88 1.92
CA LEU A 81 28.14 -0.72 3.36
C LEU A 81 29.30 0.01 4.04
N ILE A 82 30.55 -0.32 3.72
CA ILE A 82 31.74 0.33 4.27
C ILE A 82 31.75 1.82 3.90
N GLU A 83 31.53 2.16 2.62
CA GLU A 83 31.48 3.55 2.16
C GLU A 83 30.37 4.37 2.87
N LYS A 84 29.22 3.76 3.17
CA LYS A 84 28.14 4.43 3.93
C LYS A 84 28.50 4.69 5.39
N LEU A 85 29.19 3.73 6.04
CA LEU A 85 29.60 3.86 7.44
C LEU A 85 30.76 4.85 7.61
N GLU A 86 31.65 4.93 6.61
CA GLU A 86 32.79 5.87 6.61
C GLU A 86 32.39 7.27 6.11
N GLY A 87 31.25 7.41 5.43
CA GLY A 87 30.77 8.67 4.84
C GLY A 87 29.87 9.56 5.70
N GLU A 88 29.46 9.14 6.91
CA GLU A 88 28.64 9.96 7.84
C GLU A 88 29.48 10.80 8.83
N GLY A 89 30.79 10.94 8.58
CA GLY A 89 31.75 11.50 9.52
C GLY A 89 32.10 12.99 9.41
N ASP A 90 31.58 13.76 8.45
CA ASP A 90 31.98 15.16 8.25
C ASP A 90 30.81 16.07 7.79
N GLU A 91 29.95 16.52 8.73
CA GLU A 91 29.43 17.91 8.86
C GLU A 91 28.60 18.09 10.14
#